data_AF-A0A6J2WDA0-F1
#
_entry.id   AF-A0A6J2WDA0-F1
#
_cell.length_a   1.000
_cell.length_b   1.000
_cell.length_c   1.000
_cell.angle_alpha   90.00
_cell.angle_beta   90.00
_cell.angle_gamma   90.00
#
_symmetry.space_group_name_H-M   'P 1'
#
loop_
_entity.id
_entity.type
_entity.pdbx_description
1 polymer ?
#
loop_
_entity_poly.entity_id
_entity_poly.type
_entity_poly.pdbx_seq_one_letter_code
_entity_poly.pdbx_strand_id
1 'polypeptide(L)'
;MLIRTVSPFLLMLLLWTGNASGAKGARVSRRLARTRPCLDLPEEILEQMFGRLSVGVLSAFHHTLQLAPLERQNLTCPSAGRLASDRKSRTPVNFLSLSPWAYRISHDPARYPRFIPEAYCLCKGCLTGPNGEESDQYRSTPVYIPTVIMRRTGTCVGGRHSYIESYVSVPVGCTCVPLLEKDKNAQIRSQSTNRARPKSGTKEKHGQK
;
A
#
# COMPACT_ATOMS: atom_id res chain seq x y z
N MET A 1 -87.69 -8.01 -52.45
CA MET A 1 -87.05 -7.08 -51.50
C MET A 1 -87.09 -7.76 -50.14
N LEU A 2 -85.97 -8.26 -49.65
CA LEU A 2 -85.91 -9.10 -48.46
C LEU A 2 -84.59 -8.84 -47.74
N ILE A 3 -84.67 -8.89 -46.39
CA ILE A 3 -83.60 -9.03 -45.39
C ILE A 3 -83.04 -7.71 -44.83
N ARG A 4 -82.90 -7.50 -43.51
CA ARG A 4 -83.37 -8.17 -42.27
C ARG A 4 -83.12 -7.16 -41.14
N THR A 5 -84.08 -7.05 -40.23
CA THR A 5 -84.00 -6.27 -38.98
C THR A 5 -83.00 -6.90 -38.01
N VAL A 6 -82.10 -6.10 -37.44
CA VAL A 6 -81.13 -6.53 -36.41
C VAL A 6 -81.80 -6.51 -35.03
N SER A 7 -81.72 -7.64 -34.32
CA SER A 7 -82.38 -7.92 -33.04
C SER A 7 -81.73 -7.19 -31.85
N PRO A 8 -82.52 -6.65 -30.89
CA PRO A 8 -82.06 -5.77 -29.80
C PRO A 8 -81.45 -6.53 -28.60
N PHE A 9 -81.04 -7.78 -28.78
CA PHE A 9 -80.53 -8.64 -27.69
C PHE A 9 -79.05 -8.43 -27.36
N LEU A 10 -78.34 -7.56 -28.08
CA LEU A 10 -76.92 -7.27 -27.82
C LEU A 10 -76.68 -6.04 -26.92
N LEU A 11 -77.75 -5.45 -26.36
CA LEU A 11 -77.67 -4.29 -25.47
C LEU A 11 -77.90 -4.63 -23.98
N MET A 12 -77.87 -5.91 -23.61
CA MET A 12 -77.94 -6.40 -22.22
C MET A 12 -76.63 -7.11 -21.82
N LEU A 13 -75.50 -6.41 -21.98
CA LEU A 13 -74.23 -6.81 -21.37
C LEU A 13 -73.46 -5.64 -20.74
N LEU A 14 -74.14 -4.50 -20.57
CA LEU A 14 -73.65 -3.42 -19.74
C LEU A 14 -74.51 -3.37 -18.49
N LEU A 15 -73.81 -3.48 -17.35
CA LEU A 15 -74.25 -3.21 -15.98
C LEU A 15 -74.58 -4.47 -15.16
N TRP A 16 -73.81 -4.62 -14.07
CA TRP A 16 -73.89 -5.55 -12.94
C TRP A 16 -72.96 -6.76 -13.14
N THR A 17 -71.83 -6.93 -12.46
CA THR A 17 -71.39 -6.53 -11.12
C THR A 17 -69.85 -6.60 -11.09
N GLY A 18 -69.16 -5.79 -10.31
CA GLY A 18 -68.54 -6.39 -9.13
C GLY A 18 -67.12 -5.87 -8.94
N ASN A 19 -66.96 -5.10 -7.88
CA ASN A 19 -65.77 -4.44 -7.40
C ASN A 19 -64.69 -5.46 -6.97
N ALA A 20 -63.43 -5.25 -7.38
CA ALA A 20 -62.27 -5.84 -6.71
C ALA A 20 -61.10 -4.85 -6.78
N SER A 21 -61.16 -3.86 -5.89
CA SER A 21 -59.99 -3.09 -5.47
C SER A 21 -58.89 -4.04 -5.03
N GLY A 22 -57.75 -3.94 -5.67
CA GLY A 22 -56.61 -4.79 -5.36
C GLY A 22 -55.47 -4.60 -6.34
N ALA A 23 -55.12 -3.34 -6.63
CA ALA A 23 -53.84 -3.03 -7.23
C ALA A 23 -52.75 -3.49 -6.25
N LYS A 24 -52.32 -4.76 -6.41
CA LYS A 24 -51.02 -5.19 -5.91
C LYS A 24 -50.02 -4.39 -6.73
N GLY A 25 -49.71 -3.19 -6.25
CA GLY A 25 -48.52 -2.49 -6.64
C GLY A 25 -47.40 -3.50 -6.47
N ALA A 26 -46.88 -4.00 -7.60
CA ALA A 26 -45.64 -4.73 -7.60
C ALA A 26 -44.66 -3.76 -6.95
N ARG A 27 -44.35 -3.99 -5.67
CA ARG A 27 -43.14 -3.43 -5.08
C ARG A 27 -42.04 -4.02 -5.94
N VAL A 28 -41.64 -3.29 -6.96
CA VAL A 28 -40.29 -3.34 -7.48
C VAL A 28 -39.46 -2.98 -6.27
N SER A 29 -39.11 -4.00 -5.50
CA SER A 29 -38.03 -3.92 -4.56
C SER A 29 -36.88 -3.46 -5.43
N ARG A 30 -36.57 -2.17 -5.36
CA ARG A 30 -35.27 -1.64 -5.71
C ARG A 30 -34.32 -2.31 -4.73
N ARG A 31 -34.02 -3.60 -4.95
CA ARG A 31 -32.73 -4.13 -4.57
C ARG A 31 -31.79 -3.15 -5.25
N LEU A 32 -31.15 -2.29 -4.48
CA LEU A 32 -29.95 -1.60 -4.95
C LEU A 32 -29.20 -2.69 -5.71
N ALA A 33 -29.01 -2.52 -7.01
CA ALA A 33 -28.17 -3.41 -7.78
C ALA A 33 -26.84 -3.36 -7.05
N ARG A 34 -26.56 -4.38 -6.23
CA ARG A 34 -25.33 -4.48 -5.47
C ARG A 34 -24.29 -4.69 -6.53
N THR A 35 -23.73 -3.60 -7.04
CA THR A 35 -22.68 -3.60 -8.05
C THR A 35 -21.59 -4.47 -7.48
N ARG A 36 -21.44 -5.66 -8.04
CA ARG A 36 -20.45 -6.61 -7.56
C ARG A 36 -19.10 -5.89 -7.67
N PRO A 37 -18.28 -5.90 -6.61
CA PRO A 37 -16.95 -5.33 -6.70
C PRO A 37 -16.18 -6.09 -7.78
N CYS A 38 -15.37 -5.35 -8.53
CA CYS A 38 -14.55 -5.97 -9.55
C CYS A 38 -13.52 -6.89 -8.90
N LEU A 39 -13.27 -8.02 -9.56
CA LEU A 39 -12.28 -8.98 -9.08
C LEU A 39 -10.91 -8.57 -9.61
N ASP A 40 -9.86 -8.93 -8.88
CA ASP A 40 -8.52 -8.80 -9.43
C ASP A 40 -8.31 -9.80 -10.59
N LEU A 41 -7.34 -9.49 -11.45
CA LEU A 41 -6.90 -10.41 -12.49
C LEU A 41 -6.18 -11.60 -11.82
N PRO A 42 -6.30 -12.83 -12.36
CA PRO A 42 -5.51 -13.97 -11.86
C PRO A 42 -4.02 -13.64 -11.76
N GLU A 43 -3.39 -14.09 -10.68
CA GLU A 43 -1.99 -13.75 -10.36
C GLU A 43 -1.05 -14.21 -11.48
N GLU A 44 -1.33 -15.34 -12.12
CA GLU A 44 -0.52 -15.91 -13.21
C GLU A 44 -0.50 -15.00 -14.45
N ILE A 45 -1.62 -14.33 -14.74
CA ILE A 45 -1.71 -13.38 -15.85
C ILE A 45 -0.93 -12.12 -15.50
N LEU A 46 -1.01 -11.67 -14.24
CA LEU A 46 -0.25 -10.52 -13.78
C LEU A 46 1.26 -10.81 -13.80
N GLU A 47 1.68 -11.99 -13.36
CA GLU A 47 3.06 -12.50 -13.46
C GLU A 47 3.57 -12.48 -14.89
N GLN A 48 2.77 -12.98 -15.84
CA GLN A 48 3.13 -13.00 -17.25
C GLN A 48 3.27 -11.59 -17.84
N MET A 49 2.33 -10.68 -17.55
CA MET A 49 2.41 -9.29 -18.00
C MET A 49 3.61 -8.58 -17.39
N PHE A 50 3.82 -8.71 -16.08
CA PHE A 50 4.95 -8.15 -15.37
C PHE A 50 6.28 -8.70 -15.85
N GLY A 51 6.37 -10.01 -16.10
CA GLY A 51 7.55 -10.68 -16.60
C GLY A 51 8.05 -10.06 -17.90
N ARG A 52 7.14 -9.69 -18.81
CA ARG A 52 7.46 -8.97 -20.05
C ARG A 52 8.00 -7.55 -19.81
N LEU A 53 7.46 -6.83 -18.83
CA LEU A 53 7.87 -5.47 -18.49
C LEU A 53 9.21 -5.43 -17.73
N SER A 54 9.51 -6.48 -16.98
CA SER A 54 10.67 -6.56 -16.07
C SER A 54 11.88 -7.27 -16.65
N VAL A 55 11.81 -7.79 -17.90
CA VAL A 55 12.96 -8.36 -18.62
C VAL A 55 14.09 -7.33 -18.67
N GLY A 56 15.18 -7.59 -17.94
CA GLY A 56 16.36 -6.72 -17.85
C GLY A 56 16.51 -5.91 -16.56
N VAL A 57 15.47 -5.78 -15.72
CA VAL A 57 15.51 -4.90 -14.53
C VAL A 57 15.48 -5.68 -13.20
N LEU A 58 14.89 -6.88 -13.15
CA LEU A 58 14.64 -7.60 -11.88
C LEU A 58 15.11 -9.05 -11.82
N SER A 59 15.80 -9.57 -12.84
CA SER A 59 16.39 -10.92 -12.78
C SER A 59 17.43 -11.06 -11.65
N ALA A 60 18.02 -9.95 -11.19
CA ALA A 60 19.05 -9.93 -10.14
C ALA A 60 18.54 -10.06 -8.69
N PHE A 61 17.24 -9.95 -8.41
CA PHE A 61 16.72 -9.88 -7.03
C PHE A 61 15.88 -11.08 -6.58
N HIS A 62 15.60 -12.05 -7.46
CA HIS A 62 14.78 -13.21 -7.09
C HIS A 62 15.45 -14.12 -6.05
N HIS A 63 16.79 -14.18 -6.00
CA HIS A 63 17.52 -15.04 -5.05
C HIS A 63 17.89 -14.36 -3.72
N THR A 64 17.77 -13.02 -3.62
CA THR A 64 17.98 -12.28 -2.37
C THR A 64 16.68 -12.06 -1.59
N LEU A 65 15.53 -12.38 -2.19
CA LEU A 65 14.21 -12.35 -1.56
C LEU A 65 13.83 -13.69 -0.92
N GLN A 66 14.78 -14.37 -0.30
CA GLN A 66 14.41 -15.23 0.82
C GLN A 66 13.87 -14.28 1.90
N LEU A 67 12.55 -14.09 1.90
CA LEU A 67 11.80 -13.53 3.01
C LEU A 67 11.94 -14.51 4.18
N ALA A 68 13.15 -14.61 4.75
CA ALA A 68 13.30 -15.02 6.12
C ALA A 68 12.31 -14.15 6.90
N PRO A 69 11.54 -14.73 7.85
CA PRO A 69 10.52 -13.98 8.54
C PRO A 69 11.19 -12.78 9.20
N LEU A 70 11.02 -11.61 8.58
CA LEU A 70 11.27 -10.31 9.18
C LEU A 70 10.10 -10.09 10.14
N GLU A 71 10.06 -10.98 11.14
CA GLU A 71 9.55 -10.66 12.44
C GLU A 71 10.07 -9.27 12.75
N ARG A 72 9.13 -8.40 13.10
CA ARG A 72 9.25 -6.96 13.22
C ARG A 72 10.26 -6.61 14.32
N GLN A 73 11.51 -6.96 14.12
CA GLN A 73 12.61 -6.69 15.01
C GLN A 73 12.83 -5.19 14.89
N ASN A 74 12.76 -4.49 16.02
CA ASN A 74 13.11 -3.08 16.11
C ASN A 74 14.62 -2.97 15.93
N LEU A 75 15.09 -3.19 14.70
CA LEU A 75 16.50 -3.10 14.33
C LEU A 75 16.90 -1.64 14.46
N THR A 76 17.73 -1.38 15.45
CA THR A 76 18.38 -0.09 15.67
C THR A 76 19.76 -0.09 15.04
N CYS A 77 20.31 1.12 14.83
CA CYS A 77 21.70 1.30 14.43
C CYS A 77 22.62 0.40 15.29
N PRO A 78 23.39 -0.52 14.68
CA PRO A 78 24.26 -1.40 15.42
C PRO A 78 25.41 -0.57 16.00
N SER A 79 25.56 -0.57 17.33
CA SER A 79 26.81 -0.16 17.95
C SER A 79 27.85 -1.25 17.68
N ALA A 80 29.05 -0.90 17.24
CA ALA A 80 30.02 -1.86 16.71
C ALA A 80 30.37 -3.04 17.64
N GLY A 81 30.13 -2.91 18.95
CA GLY A 81 30.32 -3.99 19.91
C GLY A 81 29.40 -5.20 19.73
N ARG A 82 28.32 -5.12 18.93
CA ARG A 82 27.34 -6.21 18.77
C ARG A 82 27.57 -7.15 17.59
N LEU A 83 28.28 -6.71 16.54
CA LEU A 83 28.51 -7.53 15.35
C LEU A 83 29.66 -8.54 15.52
N ALA A 84 30.51 -8.37 16.54
CA ALA A 84 31.67 -9.22 16.79
C ALA A 84 31.33 -10.59 17.44
N SER A 85 30.10 -10.79 17.94
CA SER A 85 29.79 -11.92 18.82
C SER A 85 29.25 -13.18 18.12
N ASP A 86 28.84 -13.12 16.85
CA ASP A 86 28.22 -14.28 16.19
C ASP A 86 29.11 -14.84 15.06
N ARG A 87 30.20 -15.52 15.45
CA ARG A 87 31.18 -16.13 14.53
C ARG A 87 30.64 -17.34 13.75
N LYS A 88 29.34 -17.66 13.82
CA LYS A 88 28.77 -18.87 13.21
C LYS A 88 27.79 -18.60 12.07
N SER A 89 27.34 -17.36 11.86
CA SER A 89 26.47 -16.98 10.74
C SER A 89 27.18 -16.00 9.80
N ARG A 90 27.14 -16.25 8.48
CA ARG A 90 27.64 -15.32 7.48
C ARG A 90 26.75 -14.07 7.51
N THR A 91 27.18 -13.06 8.26
CA THR A 91 26.42 -11.81 8.40
C THR A 91 26.19 -11.19 7.01
N PRO A 92 24.95 -10.87 6.64
CA PRO A 92 24.65 -10.25 5.35
C PRO A 92 25.33 -8.90 5.16
N VAL A 93 25.68 -8.56 3.90
CA VAL A 93 26.41 -7.33 3.56
C VAL A 93 25.72 -6.05 4.03
N ASN A 94 24.39 -6.04 4.09
CA ASN A 94 23.61 -4.88 4.53
C ASN A 94 23.85 -4.52 6.01
N PHE A 95 24.28 -5.47 6.85
CA PHE A 95 24.66 -5.22 8.25
C PHE A 95 26.16 -4.89 8.42
N LEU A 96 26.99 -5.21 7.42
CA LEU A 96 28.44 -4.93 7.41
C LEU A 96 28.79 -3.58 6.77
N SER A 97 27.82 -2.93 6.12
CA SER A 97 27.98 -1.61 5.51
C SER A 97 28.25 -0.51 6.55
N LEU A 98 29.01 0.52 6.18
CA LEU A 98 29.17 1.75 6.96
C LEU A 98 27.85 2.49 7.18
N SER A 99 26.89 2.30 6.28
CA SER A 99 25.52 2.80 6.35
C SER A 99 24.56 1.62 6.33
N PRO A 100 24.41 0.88 7.44
CA PRO A 100 23.69 -0.38 7.45
C PRO A 100 22.19 -0.18 7.24
N TRP A 101 21.55 -1.14 6.59
CA TRP A 101 20.13 -1.09 6.28
C TRP A 101 19.42 -2.42 6.56
N ALA A 102 18.11 -2.33 6.73
CA ALA A 102 17.22 -3.48 6.77
C ALA A 102 16.06 -3.25 5.78
N TYR A 103 15.28 -4.30 5.55
CA TYR A 103 14.14 -4.24 4.66
C TYR A 103 12.83 -4.26 5.45
N ARG A 104 11.84 -3.53 4.95
CA ARG A 104 10.43 -3.67 5.34
C ARG A 104 9.62 -4.04 4.11
N ILE A 105 8.51 -4.73 4.30
CA ILE A 105 7.63 -5.09 3.19
C ILE A 105 6.54 -4.03 3.03
N SER A 106 6.53 -3.40 1.85
CA SER A 106 5.52 -2.45 1.39
C SER A 106 4.42 -3.20 0.68
N HIS A 107 3.23 -3.24 1.28
CA HIS A 107 2.05 -3.90 0.71
C HIS A 107 1.08 -2.86 0.12
N ASP A 108 0.79 -2.97 -1.18
CA ASP A 108 -0.24 -2.21 -1.88
C ASP A 108 -1.14 -3.19 -2.65
N PRO A 109 -2.41 -3.41 -2.22
CA PRO A 109 -3.31 -4.34 -2.89
C PRO A 109 -3.78 -3.83 -4.28
N ALA A 110 -3.55 -2.56 -4.60
CA ALA A 110 -3.89 -1.96 -5.90
C ALA A 110 -2.71 -1.97 -6.88
N ARG A 111 -1.71 -2.82 -6.64
CA ARG A 111 -0.49 -2.91 -7.44
C ARG A 111 -0.04 -4.36 -7.60
N TYR A 112 0.61 -4.66 -8.71
CA TYR A 112 1.39 -5.88 -8.90
C TYR A 112 2.88 -5.53 -9.18
N PRO A 113 3.87 -6.15 -8.49
CA PRO A 113 3.69 -7.03 -7.34
C PRO A 113 3.10 -6.30 -6.13
N ARG A 114 2.27 -7.00 -5.36
CA ARG A 114 1.59 -6.43 -4.18
C ARG A 114 2.58 -6.09 -3.07
N PHE A 115 3.61 -6.91 -2.93
CA PHE A 115 4.65 -6.80 -1.93
C PHE A 115 5.95 -6.31 -2.58
N ILE A 116 6.51 -5.21 -2.08
CA ILE A 116 7.82 -4.69 -2.48
C ILE A 116 8.72 -4.55 -1.24
N PRO A 117 9.94 -5.12 -1.25
CA PRO A 117 10.92 -4.89 -0.20
C PRO A 117 11.49 -3.46 -0.31
N GLU A 118 11.32 -2.65 0.74
CA GLU A 118 11.88 -1.30 0.82
C GLU A 118 12.99 -1.27 1.86
N ALA A 119 14.20 -0.89 1.44
CA ALA A 119 15.30 -0.64 2.36
C ALA A 119 15.06 0.60 3.22
N TYR A 120 15.49 0.54 4.47
CA TYR A 120 15.59 1.69 5.36
C TYR A 120 16.90 1.65 6.15
N CYS A 121 17.49 2.83 6.33
CA CYS A 121 18.77 2.95 7.02
C CYS A 121 18.56 2.78 8.52
N LEU A 122 19.44 2.00 9.15
CA LEU A 122 19.39 1.76 10.59
C LEU A 122 19.99 2.92 11.39
N CYS A 123 20.96 3.62 10.80
CA CYS A 123 21.67 4.77 11.39
C CYS A 123 21.26 6.07 10.70
N LYS A 124 21.46 7.21 11.38
CA LYS A 124 21.29 8.56 10.81
C LYS A 124 22.58 9.03 10.12
N GLY A 125 23.70 8.90 10.80
CA GLY A 125 25.06 9.06 10.30
C GLY A 125 25.62 7.75 9.76
N CYS A 126 26.95 7.64 9.68
CA CYS A 126 27.65 6.44 9.21
C CYS A 126 28.62 5.93 10.27
N LEU A 127 28.85 4.62 10.29
CA LEU A 127 29.74 3.93 11.22
C LEU A 127 31.21 4.04 10.78
N THR A 128 31.78 5.26 10.88
CA THR A 128 33.17 5.54 10.46
C THR A 128 34.15 5.63 11.62
N GLY A 129 33.68 5.54 12.87
CA GLY A 129 34.55 5.56 14.04
C GLY A 129 35.50 4.37 14.12
N PRO A 130 36.62 4.49 14.84
CA PRO A 130 37.63 3.43 14.96
C PRO A 130 37.07 2.14 15.57
N ASN A 131 36.05 2.25 16.42
CA ASN A 131 35.30 1.12 16.96
C ASN A 131 33.87 1.18 16.40
N GLY A 132 33.70 1.52 15.12
CA GLY A 132 32.42 1.57 14.41
C GLY A 132 31.36 2.47 15.07
N GLU A 133 31.79 3.58 15.69
CA GLU A 133 30.88 4.60 16.19
C GLU A 133 30.25 5.39 15.04
N GLU A 134 29.02 5.85 15.24
CA GLU A 134 28.29 6.69 14.30
C GLU A 134 28.88 8.11 14.28
N SER A 135 29.21 8.61 13.09
CA SER A 135 29.74 9.97 12.88
C SER A 135 28.66 10.93 12.41
N ASP A 136 28.60 12.09 13.08
CA ASP A 136 27.73 13.23 12.73
C ASP A 136 28.29 14.08 11.58
N GLN A 137 29.39 13.67 10.93
CA GLN A 137 29.92 14.33 9.73
C GLN A 137 29.35 13.74 8.44
N TYR A 138 28.73 12.57 8.53
CA TYR A 138 28.17 11.85 7.41
C TYR A 138 26.69 11.56 7.64
N ARG A 139 26.00 11.15 6.59
CA ARG A 139 24.60 10.77 6.62
C ARG A 139 24.38 9.47 5.88
N SER A 140 23.72 8.53 6.54
CA SER A 140 23.14 7.36 5.87
C SER A 140 21.94 7.81 5.03
N THR A 141 22.02 7.60 3.72
CA THR A 141 21.00 8.04 2.76
C THR A 141 20.53 6.84 1.92
N PRO A 142 19.21 6.62 1.77
CA PRO A 142 18.70 5.54 0.95
C PRO A 142 19.05 5.75 -0.53
N VAL A 143 19.44 4.68 -1.21
CA VAL A 143 19.67 4.64 -2.66
C VAL A 143 18.44 4.06 -3.33
N TYR A 144 17.92 4.76 -4.33
CA TYR A 144 16.69 4.42 -5.02
C TYR A 144 16.94 3.90 -6.43
N ILE A 145 16.12 2.95 -6.86
CA ILE A 145 16.01 2.54 -8.27
C ILE A 145 14.58 2.78 -8.78
N PRO A 146 14.41 3.07 -10.07
CA PRO A 146 13.10 2.99 -10.71
C PRO A 146 12.69 1.53 -10.86
N THR A 147 11.55 1.15 -10.30
CA THR A 147 10.99 -0.20 -10.39
C THR A 147 9.65 -0.13 -11.13
N VAL A 148 9.55 -0.91 -12.21
CA VAL A 148 8.29 -1.07 -12.95
C VAL A 148 7.28 -1.82 -12.08
N ILE A 149 6.01 -1.42 -12.16
CA ILE A 149 4.87 -2.01 -11.47
C ILE A 149 3.66 -1.98 -12.40
N MET A 150 2.67 -2.82 -12.12
CA MET A 150 1.36 -2.70 -12.75
C MET A 150 0.36 -2.16 -11.74
N ARG A 151 -0.20 -0.98 -12.00
CA ARG A 151 -1.14 -0.31 -11.12
C ARG A 151 -2.58 -0.59 -11.54
N ARG A 152 -3.39 -0.97 -10.55
CA ARG A 152 -4.82 -1.21 -10.72
C ARG A 152 -5.51 0.09 -11.09
N THR A 153 -6.27 0.04 -12.17
CA THR A 153 -7.12 1.15 -12.62
C THR A 153 -8.49 1.10 -11.95
N GLY A 154 -9.22 2.22 -11.96
CA GLY A 154 -10.61 2.27 -11.51
C GLY A 154 -11.61 1.64 -12.49
N THR A 155 -11.16 1.21 -13.67
CA THR A 155 -12.01 0.63 -14.71
C THR A 155 -12.11 -0.89 -14.58
N CYS A 156 -13.27 -1.43 -14.94
CA CYS A 156 -13.53 -2.86 -14.89
C CYS A 156 -13.92 -3.38 -16.27
N VAL A 157 -13.22 -4.40 -16.74
CA VAL A 157 -13.44 -5.05 -18.03
C VAL A 157 -13.80 -6.50 -17.76
N GLY A 158 -14.99 -6.93 -18.20
CA GLY A 158 -15.46 -8.30 -17.98
C GLY A 158 -15.57 -8.69 -16.49
N GLY A 159 -15.83 -7.72 -15.60
CA GLY A 159 -15.92 -7.96 -14.15
C GLY A 159 -14.58 -8.03 -13.42
N ARG A 160 -13.46 -7.77 -14.11
CA ARG A 160 -12.12 -7.70 -13.51
C ARG A 160 -11.49 -6.33 -13.63
N HIS A 161 -10.63 -5.99 -12.69
CA HIS A 161 -9.84 -4.77 -12.76
C HIS A 161 -8.84 -4.80 -13.93
N SER A 162 -8.74 -3.69 -14.65
CA SER A 162 -7.64 -3.47 -15.59
C SER A 162 -6.40 -2.90 -14.89
N TYR A 163 -5.24 -3.14 -15.48
CA TYR A 163 -3.93 -2.74 -14.94
C TYR A 163 -3.15 -1.97 -16.00
N ILE A 164 -2.39 -0.97 -15.56
CA ILE A 164 -1.50 -0.17 -16.42
C ILE A 164 -0.07 -0.20 -15.88
N GLU A 165 0.90 -0.10 -16.77
CA GLU A 165 2.30 0.07 -16.40
C GLU A 165 2.53 1.41 -15.68
N SER A 166 3.33 1.40 -14.62
CA SER A 166 3.78 2.58 -13.88
C SER A 166 5.15 2.32 -13.28
N TYR A 167 5.88 3.37 -12.92
CA TYR A 167 7.14 3.26 -12.20
C TYR A 167 7.02 3.81 -10.79
N VAL A 168 7.71 3.19 -9.84
CA VAL A 168 7.86 3.67 -8.46
C VAL A 168 9.33 3.70 -8.09
N SER A 169 9.69 4.63 -7.20
CA SER A 169 11.03 4.74 -6.66
C SER A 169 11.16 3.84 -5.44
N VAL A 170 11.98 2.79 -5.53
CA VAL A 170 12.15 1.80 -4.45
C VAL A 170 13.55 1.94 -3.85
N PRO A 171 13.68 2.14 -2.52
CA PRO A 171 14.97 2.14 -1.86
C PRO A 171 15.51 0.70 -1.80
N VAL A 172 16.70 0.47 -2.36
CA VAL A 172 17.33 -0.87 -2.43
C VAL A 172 18.42 -1.09 -1.40
N GLY A 173 18.93 -0.01 -0.82
CA GLY A 173 19.95 -0.03 0.22
C GLY A 173 20.22 1.37 0.75
N CYS A 174 21.26 1.51 1.56
CA CYS A 174 21.73 2.80 2.05
C CYS A 174 23.19 3.01 1.69
N THR A 175 23.54 4.26 1.41
CA THR A 175 24.91 4.72 1.17
C THR A 175 25.30 5.80 2.18
N CYS A 176 26.60 6.02 2.33
CA CYS A 176 27.16 7.03 3.20
C CYS A 176 27.57 8.25 2.39
N VAL A 177 27.03 9.43 2.74
CA VAL A 177 27.37 10.70 2.08
C VAL A 177 27.86 11.73 3.10
N PRO A 178 28.78 12.65 2.72
CA PRO A 178 29.18 13.74 3.60
C PRO A 178 28.01 14.71 3.84
N LEU A 179 27.89 15.25 5.06
CA LEU A 179 26.91 16.28 5.37
C LEU A 179 27.34 17.63 4.77
N LEU A 180 26.59 18.10 3.78
CA LEU A 180 26.76 19.43 3.19
C LEU A 180 26.31 20.51 4.20
N GLU A 181 26.95 21.68 4.19
CA GLU A 181 26.66 22.76 5.15
C GLU A 181 25.20 23.20 5.17
N LYS A 182 24.53 23.13 4.02
CA LYS A 182 23.10 23.44 3.88
C LYS A 182 22.21 22.50 4.70
N ASP A 183 22.59 21.23 4.82
CA ASP A 183 21.83 20.22 5.56
C ASP A 183 22.04 20.38 7.08
N LYS A 184 23.24 20.80 7.51
CA LYS A 184 23.54 21.13 8.90
C LYS A 184 22.61 22.22 9.43
N ASN A 185 22.41 23.29 8.64
CA ASN A 185 21.53 24.40 9.01
C ASN A 185 20.05 24.01 9.07
N ALA A 186 19.58 23.13 8.19
CA ALA A 186 18.22 22.59 8.23
C ALA A 186 17.99 21.71 9.47
N GLN A 187 18.97 20.88 9.83
CA GLN A 187 18.91 20.03 11.02
C GLN A 187 18.88 20.86 12.31
N ILE A 188 19.72 21.89 12.42
CA ILE A 188 19.73 22.82 13.56
C ILE A 188 18.38 23.53 13.70
N ARG A 189 17.79 24.02 12.59
CA ARG A 189 16.46 24.63 12.61
C ARG A 189 15.37 23.65 13.07
N SER A 190 15.40 22.41 12.60
CA SER A 190 14.44 21.38 13.00
C SER A 190 14.55 20.96 14.47
N GLN A 191 15.76 20.97 15.04
CA GLN A 191 15.98 20.69 16.46
C GLN A 191 15.50 21.86 17.34
N SER A 192 15.70 23.10 16.90
CA SER A 192 15.19 24.29 17.59
C SER A 192 13.66 24.31 17.66
N THR A 193 12.97 23.90 16.60
CA THR A 193 11.49 23.86 16.58
C THR A 193 10.92 22.77 17.49
N ASN A 194 11.61 21.63 17.64
CA ASN A 194 11.18 20.55 18.54
C ASN A 194 11.41 20.89 20.02
N ARG A 195 12.40 21.72 20.34
CA ARG A 195 12.66 22.19 21.72
C ARG A 195 11.64 23.23 22.21
N ALA A 196 10.93 23.89 21.29
CA ALA A 196 10.00 24.97 21.56
C ALA A 196 8.54 24.52 21.84
N ARG A 197 8.25 23.21 21.95
CA ARG A 197 6.91 22.72 22.32
C ARG A 197 6.81 22.59 23.85
N PRO A 198 6.09 23.46 24.58
CA PRO A 198 5.90 23.30 26.01
C PRO A 198 4.96 22.12 26.26
N LYS A 199 5.35 21.20 27.15
CA LYS A 199 4.41 20.22 27.72
C LYS A 199 3.39 20.98 28.57
N SER A 200 2.13 21.04 28.14
CA SER A 200 1.05 21.52 29.00
C SER A 200 0.83 20.51 30.12
N GLY A 201 1.28 20.84 31.32
CA GLY A 201 1.02 20.06 32.53
C GLY A 201 -0.42 20.24 32.98
N THR A 202 -1.20 19.16 33.02
CA THR A 202 -2.48 19.13 33.72
C THR A 202 -2.17 18.97 35.21
N LYS A 203 -2.42 20.02 36.01
CA LYS A 203 -2.44 19.95 37.47
C LYS A 203 -3.73 19.27 37.91
N GLU A 204 -3.64 18.05 38.41
CA GLU A 204 -4.73 17.42 39.15
C GLU A 204 -4.71 17.96 40.59
N LYS A 205 -5.79 18.64 40.99
CA LYS A 205 -5.95 19.16 42.35
C LYS A 205 -6.30 18.00 43.28
N HIS A 206 -5.48 17.82 44.32
CA HIS A 206 -5.83 17.03 45.48
C HIS A 206 -6.95 17.75 46.25
N GLY A 207 -8.09 17.08 46.41
CA GLY A 207 -9.24 17.56 47.17
C GLY A 207 -9.67 16.51 48.18
N GLN A 208 -9.56 16.86 49.45
CA GLN A 208 -9.95 16.07 50.62
C GLN A 208 -11.41 15.62 50.56
N LYS A 209 -11.66 14.36 50.94
CA LYS A 209 -12.62 14.02 52.00
C LYS A 209 -12.28 12.67 52.61
#